data_AF-A0A383DZF8-F1
#
_entry.id   AF-A0A383DZF8-F1
#
_cell.length_a   1.000
_cell.length_b   1.000
_cell.length_c   1.000
_cell.angle_alpha   90.00
_cell.angle_beta   90.00
_cell.angle_gamma   90.00
#
_symmetry.space_group_name_H-M   'P 1'
#
loop_
_entity.id
_entity.type
_entity.pdbx_description
1 polymer ?
#
loop_
_entity_poly.entity_id
_entity_poly.type
_entity_poly.pdbx_seq_one_letter_code
_entity_poly.pdbx_strand_id
1 'polypeptide(L)'
;MTQKKDIDATSNKFLRGKYAIAGIGETGYVRGSGRTTKALGTEAVRKAMQDAGLKPGDVDGMLSYSFNDSTFTPNIAGELGIRPNFYMDVYGGGSSIEALIGIAMGVIEAGMCNTVAIFRAMNGYSQVRIGGTGDRSAVRPLNGGSLFSRGYGLMSAGQMFCQSFMRHMYDYGTTPEQVASV
;
A
#
# COMPACT_ATOMS: atom_id res chain seq x y z
N MET A 1 7.12 8.79 -38.64
CA MET A 1 7.06 8.32 -37.23
C MET A 1 8.45 7.85 -36.83
N THR A 2 9.17 8.62 -36.03
CA THR A 2 10.48 8.21 -35.51
C THR A 2 10.25 7.07 -34.53
N GLN A 3 10.73 5.86 -34.84
CA GLN A 3 10.72 4.77 -33.86
C GLN A 3 11.45 5.26 -32.61
N LYS A 4 10.76 5.31 -31.47
CA LYS A 4 11.40 5.47 -30.17
C LYS A 4 12.35 4.27 -30.04
N LYS A 5 13.65 4.51 -30.10
CA LYS A 5 14.63 3.50 -29.67
C LYS A 5 14.31 3.16 -28.22
N ASP A 6 14.05 1.89 -27.95
CA ASP A 6 13.88 1.42 -26.59
C ASP A 6 15.11 1.79 -25.76
N ILE A 7 14.86 2.26 -24.54
CA ILE A 7 15.89 2.72 -23.63
C ILE A 7 16.66 1.48 -23.16
N ASP A 8 17.95 1.40 -23.44
CA ASP A 8 18.80 0.34 -22.88
C ASP A 8 19.02 0.58 -21.38
N ALA A 9 18.06 0.08 -20.60
CA ALA A 9 18.05 0.18 -19.15
C ALA A 9 19.06 -0.75 -18.47
N THR A 10 19.89 -1.50 -19.21
CA THR A 10 20.82 -2.48 -18.64
C THR A 10 22.18 -1.90 -18.25
N SER A 11 22.50 -0.68 -18.69
CA SER A 11 23.74 0.00 -18.29
C SER A 11 23.71 0.46 -16.83
N ASN A 12 24.88 0.56 -16.19
CA ASN A 12 25.05 1.00 -14.79
C ASN A 12 24.49 2.39 -14.46
N LYS A 13 24.15 3.18 -15.50
CA LYS A 13 23.45 4.46 -15.38
C LYS A 13 22.02 4.31 -14.85
N PHE A 14 21.40 3.15 -15.04
CA PHE A 14 20.01 2.89 -14.69
C PHE A 14 19.89 1.95 -13.48
N LEU A 15 18.70 1.90 -12.87
CA LEU A 15 18.44 1.16 -11.63
C LEU A 15 18.07 -0.32 -11.86
N ARG A 16 18.03 -0.77 -13.12
CA ARG A 16 17.57 -2.13 -13.47
C ARG A 16 18.50 -3.17 -12.86
N GLY A 17 17.93 -4.14 -12.15
CA GLY A 17 18.67 -5.26 -11.57
C GLY A 17 19.52 -4.91 -10.34
N LYS A 18 19.49 -3.66 -9.86
CA LYS A 18 20.21 -3.24 -8.64
C LYS A 18 19.48 -3.60 -7.34
N TYR A 19 18.17 -3.78 -7.42
CA TYR A 19 17.29 -4.00 -6.27
C TYR A 19 16.48 -5.27 -6.44
N ALA A 20 16.15 -5.92 -5.33
CA ALA A 20 15.32 -7.11 -5.30
C ALA A 20 14.38 -7.08 -4.10
N ILE A 21 13.25 -7.75 -4.22
CA ILE A 21 12.43 -8.13 -3.07
C ILE A 21 13.03 -9.41 -2.51
N ALA A 22 13.66 -9.32 -1.35
CA ALA A 22 14.40 -10.43 -0.74
C ALA A 22 13.50 -11.40 0.05
N GLY A 23 12.30 -10.96 0.47
CA GLY A 23 11.35 -11.83 1.15
C GLY A 23 9.95 -11.24 1.25
N ILE A 24 8.96 -12.11 1.41
CA ILE A 24 7.54 -11.79 1.50
C ILE A 24 6.91 -12.39 2.75
N GLY A 25 5.89 -11.72 3.29
CA GLY A 25 5.27 -12.15 4.54
C GLY A 25 3.81 -11.72 4.62
N GLU A 26 2.94 -12.69 4.80
CA GLU A 26 1.49 -12.48 4.86
C GLU A 26 0.87 -13.12 6.11
N THR A 27 -0.20 -12.49 6.58
CA THR A 27 -1.10 -13.07 7.57
C THR A 27 -2.21 -13.84 6.88
N GLY A 28 -2.92 -14.72 7.60
CA GLY A 28 -4.12 -15.35 7.06
C GLY A 28 -5.22 -14.32 6.72
N TYR A 29 -5.78 -14.40 5.51
CA TYR A 29 -6.89 -13.55 5.08
C TYR A 29 -8.21 -14.06 5.67
N VAL A 30 -8.70 -13.37 6.69
CA VAL A 30 -9.93 -13.76 7.40
C VAL A 30 -10.86 -12.57 7.58
N ARG A 31 -12.17 -12.84 7.59
CA ARG A 31 -13.17 -11.86 8.02
C ARG A 31 -13.20 -11.83 9.54
N GLY A 32 -12.99 -10.65 10.12
CA GLY A 32 -13.06 -10.47 11.57
C GLY A 32 -11.95 -11.21 12.30
N SER A 33 -10.69 -10.84 12.05
CA SER A 33 -9.50 -11.50 12.59
C SER A 33 -9.46 -11.64 14.13
N GLY A 34 -10.20 -10.81 14.87
CA GLY A 34 -10.11 -10.70 16.33
C GLY A 34 -8.77 -10.15 16.84
N ARG A 35 -7.88 -9.73 15.93
CA ARG A 35 -6.50 -9.33 16.22
C ARG A 35 -6.29 -7.85 15.93
N THR A 36 -5.34 -7.23 16.62
CA THR A 36 -4.97 -5.83 16.37
C THR A 36 -4.19 -5.71 15.07
N THR A 37 -4.27 -4.55 14.40
CA THR A 37 -3.44 -4.27 13.20
C THR A 37 -1.94 -4.30 13.54
N LYS A 38 -1.57 -3.97 14.79
CA LYS A 38 -0.21 -4.13 15.31
C LYS A 38 0.23 -5.59 15.27
N ALA A 39 -0.57 -6.51 15.81
CA ALA A 39 -0.25 -7.94 15.79
C ALA A 39 -0.15 -8.51 14.37
N LEU A 40 -1.04 -8.07 13.46
CA LEU A 40 -1.00 -8.47 12.05
C LEU A 40 0.25 -7.94 11.34
N GLY A 41 0.57 -6.65 11.51
CA GLY A 41 1.74 -6.03 10.89
C GLY A 41 3.05 -6.61 11.41
N THR A 42 3.16 -6.82 12.73
CA THR A 42 4.32 -7.47 13.35
C THR A 42 4.51 -8.90 12.83
N GLU A 43 3.43 -9.68 12.65
CA GLU A 43 3.53 -11.02 12.06
C GLU A 43 3.99 -10.97 10.60
N ALA A 44 3.39 -10.10 9.78
CA ALA A 44 3.71 -9.97 8.36
C ALA A 44 5.18 -9.59 8.15
N VAL A 45 5.67 -8.56 8.84
CA VAL A 45 7.07 -8.11 8.74
C VAL A 45 8.02 -9.19 9.25
N ARG A 46 7.70 -9.87 10.36
CA ARG A 46 8.52 -10.98 10.87
C ARG A 46 8.65 -12.11 9.86
N LYS A 47 7.55 -12.50 9.20
CA LYS A 47 7.54 -13.54 8.18
C LYS A 47 8.37 -13.13 6.96
N ALA A 48 8.24 -11.88 6.50
CA ALA A 48 9.03 -11.36 5.38
C ALA A 48 10.53 -11.37 5.68
N MET A 49 10.93 -11.02 6.91
CA MET A 49 12.32 -11.12 7.34
C MET A 49 12.81 -12.56 7.41
N GLN A 50 11.99 -13.49 7.91
CA GLN A 50 12.33 -14.91 7.96
C GLN A 50 12.51 -15.50 6.56
N ASP A 51 11.63 -15.16 5.62
CA ASP A 51 11.71 -15.57 4.22
C ASP A 51 13.00 -15.04 3.55
N ALA A 52 13.39 -13.80 3.88
CA ALA A 52 14.64 -13.20 3.42
C ALA A 52 15.90 -13.72 4.16
N GLY A 53 15.76 -14.53 5.21
CA GLY A 53 16.87 -14.95 6.07
C GLY A 53 17.51 -13.82 6.90
N LEU A 54 16.77 -12.72 7.12
CA LEU A 54 17.25 -11.52 7.80
C LEU A 54 16.92 -11.50 9.29
N LYS A 55 17.79 -10.85 10.06
CA LYS A 55 17.58 -10.55 11.48
C LYS A 55 17.06 -9.11 11.64
N PRO A 56 16.48 -8.74 12.79
CA PRO A 56 16.03 -7.37 13.05
C PRO A 56 17.09 -6.29 12.85
N GLY A 57 18.36 -6.61 13.11
CA GLY A 57 19.48 -5.69 12.90
C GLY A 57 19.87 -5.44 11.44
N ASP A 58 19.39 -6.28 10.51
CA ASP A 58 19.69 -6.16 9.09
C ASP A 58 18.70 -5.25 8.35
N VAL A 59 17.59 -4.87 9.01
CA VAL A 59 16.57 -3.96 8.48
C VAL A 59 16.82 -2.56 9.04
N ASP A 60 17.18 -1.63 8.17
CA ASP A 60 17.54 -0.25 8.53
C ASP A 60 16.62 0.80 7.90
N GLY A 61 15.59 0.38 7.16
CA GLY A 61 14.50 1.24 6.70
C GLY A 61 13.13 0.58 6.86
N MET A 62 12.10 1.39 7.11
CA MET A 62 10.72 0.89 7.16
C MET A 62 9.71 1.86 6.53
N LEU A 63 8.84 1.36 5.66
CA LEU A 63 7.80 2.14 5.00
C LEU A 63 6.44 1.50 5.19
N SER A 64 5.40 2.32 5.29
CA SER A 64 4.02 1.83 5.25
C SER A 64 3.11 2.85 4.58
N TYR A 65 1.94 2.40 4.13
CA TYR A 65 0.87 3.28 3.71
C TYR A 65 -0.41 2.96 4.48
N SER A 66 -1.27 3.94 4.69
CA SER A 66 -2.60 3.70 5.28
C SER A 66 -3.56 4.86 5.06
N PHE A 67 -4.85 4.60 5.36
CA PHE A 67 -5.84 5.65 5.57
C PHE A 67 -6.11 5.81 7.08
N ASN A 68 -5.04 5.84 7.90
CA ASN A 68 -5.10 5.80 9.37
C ASN A 68 -5.80 4.55 9.94
N ASP A 69 -5.77 3.47 9.17
CA ASP A 69 -6.34 2.16 9.50
C ASP A 69 -5.26 1.06 9.56
N SER A 70 -4.01 1.47 9.72
CA SER A 70 -2.82 0.65 9.98
C SER A 70 -2.17 1.08 11.29
N THR A 71 -1.28 0.24 11.82
CA THR A 71 -0.39 0.65 12.91
C THR A 71 0.81 1.41 12.33
N PHE A 72 1.19 2.52 12.97
CA PHE A 72 2.37 3.29 12.57
C PHE A 72 3.67 2.51 12.70
N THR A 73 4.58 2.77 11.78
CA THR A 73 5.85 2.06 11.61
C THR A 73 6.69 1.95 12.91
N PRO A 74 6.90 3.01 13.71
CA PRO A 74 7.71 2.91 14.93
C PRO A 74 7.20 1.88 15.95
N ASN A 75 5.89 1.66 16.00
CA ASN A 75 5.31 0.67 16.91
C ASN A 75 5.65 -0.76 16.49
N ILE A 76 5.66 -1.05 15.19
CA ILE A 76 6.01 -2.38 14.69
C ILE A 76 7.52 -2.58 14.76
N ALA A 77 8.30 -1.54 14.46
CA ALA A 77 9.76 -1.57 14.63
C ALA A 77 10.14 -1.96 16.07
N GLY A 78 9.50 -1.32 17.07
CA GLY A 78 9.71 -1.62 18.48
C GLY A 78 9.38 -3.06 18.87
N GLU A 79 8.29 -3.65 18.36
CA GLU A 79 7.92 -5.05 18.63
C GLU A 79 8.90 -6.06 18.04
N LEU A 80 9.57 -5.70 16.94
CA LEU A 80 10.50 -6.58 16.25
C LEU A 80 11.96 -6.32 16.65
N GLY A 81 12.22 -5.28 17.44
CA GLY A 81 13.59 -4.87 17.78
C GLY A 81 14.35 -4.25 16.60
N ILE A 82 13.64 -3.74 15.59
CA ILE A 82 14.22 -3.06 14.42
C ILE A 82 14.53 -1.62 14.80
N ARG A 83 15.68 -1.11 14.35
CA ARG A 83 16.11 0.28 14.54
C ARG A 83 16.32 0.94 13.18
N PRO A 84 15.25 1.49 12.57
CA PRO A 84 15.37 2.08 11.24
C PRO A 84 16.13 3.41 11.30
N ASN A 85 17.05 3.62 10.36
CA ASN A 85 17.68 4.91 10.07
C ASN A 85 16.68 5.85 9.36
N PHE A 86 15.78 5.28 8.56
CA PHE A 86 14.72 6.02 7.88
C PHE A 86 13.38 5.29 8.04
N TYR A 87 12.32 6.05 8.33
CA TYR A 87 10.97 5.53 8.22
C TYR A 87 9.99 6.57 7.72
N MET A 88 8.93 6.11 7.05
CA MET A 88 7.84 6.97 6.62
C MET A 88 6.53 6.20 6.51
N ASP A 89 5.48 6.77 7.09
CA ASP A 89 4.10 6.31 6.93
C ASP A 89 3.38 7.28 5.99
N VAL A 90 3.03 6.82 4.79
CA VAL A 90 2.36 7.63 3.77
C VAL A 90 0.85 7.49 3.90
N TYR A 91 0.15 8.61 3.82
CA TYR A 91 -1.31 8.60 3.72
C TYR A 91 -1.73 8.25 2.29
N GLY A 92 -2.42 7.13 2.10
CA GLY A 92 -2.77 6.65 0.76
C GLY A 92 -3.42 5.27 0.71
N GLY A 93 -3.82 4.89 -0.52
CA GLY A 93 -4.46 3.62 -0.83
C GLY A 93 -3.52 2.61 -1.49
N GLY A 94 -4.07 1.58 -2.13
CA GLY A 94 -3.29 0.51 -2.75
C GLY A 94 -2.27 1.00 -3.80
N SER A 95 -2.57 2.09 -4.51
CA SER A 95 -1.68 2.73 -5.50
C SER A 95 -0.47 3.45 -4.89
N SER A 96 -0.30 3.42 -3.57
CA SER A 96 0.88 3.97 -2.90
C SER A 96 2.05 3.00 -2.92
N ILE A 97 1.83 1.71 -3.23
CA ILE A 97 2.89 0.71 -3.14
C ILE A 97 4.03 0.98 -4.14
N GLU A 98 3.72 1.39 -5.36
CA GLU A 98 4.75 1.73 -6.36
C GLU A 98 5.58 2.94 -5.92
N ALA A 99 4.94 3.93 -5.28
CA ALA A 99 5.62 5.09 -4.72
C ALA A 99 6.53 4.68 -3.55
N LEU A 100 6.09 3.78 -2.66
CA LEU A 100 6.92 3.28 -1.56
C LEU A 100 8.12 2.48 -2.06
N ILE A 101 7.96 1.68 -3.12
CA ILE A 101 9.09 1.00 -3.76
C ILE A 101 10.09 2.03 -4.31
N GLY A 102 9.61 3.08 -4.99
CA GLY A 102 10.46 4.17 -5.47
C GLY A 102 11.20 4.89 -4.35
N ILE A 103 10.53 5.16 -3.23
CA ILE A 103 11.14 5.74 -2.03
C ILE A 103 12.19 4.80 -1.45
N ALA A 104 11.90 3.50 -1.32
CA ALA A 104 12.85 2.51 -0.82
C ALA A 104 14.12 2.47 -1.65
N MET A 105 13.98 2.44 -2.98
CA MET A 105 15.12 2.53 -3.90
C MET A 105 15.89 3.84 -3.71
N GLY A 106 15.17 4.97 -3.58
CA GLY A 106 15.79 6.28 -3.39
C GLY A 106 16.59 6.41 -2.10
N VAL A 107 16.08 5.89 -0.97
CA VAL A 107 16.82 5.94 0.30
C VAL A 107 18.00 4.97 0.33
N ILE A 108 17.96 3.88 -0.46
CA ILE A 108 19.11 3.00 -0.63
C ILE A 108 20.17 3.65 -1.54
N GLU A 109 19.78 4.23 -2.69
CA GLU A 109 20.72 5.01 -3.53
C GLU A 109 21.35 6.18 -2.75
N ALA A 110 20.60 6.82 -1.84
CA ALA A 110 21.12 7.89 -0.98
C ALA A 110 22.06 7.41 0.14
N GLY A 111 22.22 6.09 0.31
CA GLY A 111 23.06 5.49 1.36
C GLY A 111 22.48 5.62 2.77
N MET A 112 21.18 5.89 2.91
CA MET A 112 20.50 6.00 4.21
C MET A 112 20.12 4.63 4.78
N CYS A 113 19.81 3.68 3.90
CA CYS A 113 19.39 2.32 4.21
C CYS A 113 20.06 1.33 3.25
N ASN A 114 20.20 0.08 3.67
CA ASN A 114 20.55 -1.05 2.81
C ASN A 114 19.33 -1.96 2.59
N THR A 115 18.44 -2.05 3.59
CA THR A 115 17.31 -2.97 3.58
C THR A 115 16.07 -2.29 4.14
N VAL A 116 15.03 -2.21 3.30
CA VAL A 116 13.78 -1.53 3.65
C VAL A 116 12.64 -2.53 3.75
N ALA A 117 11.97 -2.60 4.90
CA ALA A 117 10.73 -3.36 5.05
C ALA A 117 9.52 -2.47 4.72
N ILE A 118 8.68 -2.91 3.77
CA ILE A 118 7.44 -2.24 3.41
C ILE A 118 6.27 -3.09 3.92
N PHE A 119 5.31 -2.49 4.63
CA PHE A 119 4.18 -3.25 5.15
C PHE A 119 2.84 -2.52 5.07
N ARG A 120 1.78 -3.31 5.21
CA ARG A 120 0.41 -2.85 5.39
C ARG A 120 -0.34 -3.84 6.27
N ALA A 121 -1.10 -3.35 7.26
CA ALA A 121 -1.96 -4.22 8.07
C ALA A 121 -3.30 -3.54 8.40
N MET A 122 -4.43 -4.16 8.02
CA MET A 122 -5.78 -3.64 8.28
C MET A 122 -6.76 -4.70 8.72
N ASN A 123 -7.78 -4.23 9.44
CA ASN A 123 -9.00 -4.97 9.72
C ASN A 123 -10.19 -4.37 8.96
N GLY A 124 -10.17 -4.43 7.63
CA GLY A 124 -11.20 -3.81 6.78
C GLY A 124 -12.61 -4.39 6.89
N TYR A 125 -12.79 -5.52 7.57
CA TYR A 125 -14.10 -6.10 7.85
C TYR A 125 -14.64 -5.68 9.23
N SER A 126 -13.82 -5.76 10.28
CA SER A 126 -14.25 -5.55 11.67
C SER A 126 -13.98 -4.15 12.23
N GLN A 127 -13.11 -3.35 11.61
CA GLN A 127 -12.78 -1.98 12.01
C GLN A 127 -13.22 -0.96 10.95
N VAL A 128 -12.29 -0.16 10.39
CA VAL A 128 -12.59 0.87 9.40
C VAL A 128 -12.99 0.21 8.09
N ARG A 129 -14.25 0.41 7.70
CA ARG A 129 -14.81 -0.10 6.44
C ARG A 129 -14.99 1.06 5.46
N ILE A 130 -14.10 1.15 4.48
CA ILE A 130 -14.25 2.11 3.38
C ILE A 130 -15.56 1.79 2.63
N GLY A 131 -16.45 2.78 2.49
CA GLY A 131 -17.75 2.62 1.85
C GLY A 131 -18.79 1.80 2.63
N GLY A 132 -18.55 1.52 3.92
CA GLY A 132 -19.54 0.84 4.77
C GLY A 132 -20.74 1.72 5.11
N THR A 133 -21.90 1.11 5.36
CA THR A 133 -23.11 1.77 5.85
C THR A 133 -23.20 1.72 7.38
N GLY A 134 -23.78 2.75 8.02
CA GLY A 134 -24.06 2.81 9.48
C GLY A 134 -23.19 3.80 10.27
N ASP A 135 -23.32 3.81 11.61
CA ASP A 135 -22.65 4.75 12.53
C ASP A 135 -21.11 4.76 12.42
N ARG A 136 -20.51 3.68 11.93
CA ARG A 136 -19.06 3.60 11.68
C ARG A 136 -18.60 4.37 10.44
N SER A 137 -19.55 4.80 9.60
CA SER A 137 -19.37 5.76 8.51
C SER A 137 -19.95 7.14 8.86
N ALA A 138 -20.46 7.33 10.09
CA ALA A 138 -21.18 8.53 10.48
C ALA A 138 -20.26 9.73 10.66
N VAL A 139 -20.57 10.74 9.84
CA VAL A 139 -20.60 12.17 10.16
C VAL A 139 -19.28 12.76 10.68
N ARG A 140 -18.26 12.78 9.80
CA ARG A 140 -17.40 13.97 9.74
C ARG A 140 -18.13 15.09 8.97
N PRO A 141 -18.04 16.35 9.42
CA PRO A 141 -18.52 17.50 8.66
C PRO A 141 -17.99 17.44 7.23
N LEU A 142 -18.85 17.74 6.27
CA LEU A 142 -18.40 17.91 4.89
C LEU A 142 -17.51 19.15 4.84
N ASN A 143 -16.24 18.97 4.53
CA ASN A 143 -15.27 20.04 4.41
C ASN A 143 -14.33 19.81 3.22
N GLY A 144 -13.75 20.90 2.70
CA GLY A 144 -12.79 20.86 1.60
C GLY A 144 -13.23 19.98 0.43
N GLY A 145 -12.33 19.10 -0.02
CA GLY A 145 -12.58 18.19 -1.14
C GLY A 145 -13.72 17.17 -0.92
N SER A 146 -14.12 16.92 0.32
CA SER A 146 -15.23 15.99 0.60
C SER A 146 -16.60 16.53 0.14
N LEU A 147 -16.73 17.86 -0.04
CA LEU A 147 -17.91 18.49 -0.63
C LEU A 147 -18.17 18.00 -2.06
N PHE A 148 -17.11 17.75 -2.83
CA PHE A 148 -17.19 17.32 -4.22
C PHE A 148 -17.25 15.80 -4.41
N SER A 149 -17.21 15.02 -3.33
CA SER A 149 -17.30 13.56 -3.36
C SER A 149 -18.46 13.07 -2.51
N ARG A 150 -18.34 13.15 -1.19
CA ARG A 150 -19.38 12.73 -0.25
C ARG A 150 -20.68 13.52 -0.42
N GLY A 151 -20.60 14.81 -0.76
CA GLY A 151 -21.77 15.65 -1.06
C GLY A 151 -22.61 15.12 -2.24
N TYR A 152 -21.97 14.42 -3.18
CA TYR A 152 -22.62 13.76 -4.32
C TYR A 152 -22.84 12.25 -4.11
N GLY A 153 -22.70 11.75 -2.88
CA GLY A 153 -22.90 10.34 -2.56
C GLY A 153 -21.74 9.41 -2.96
N LEU A 154 -20.58 9.94 -3.37
CA LEU A 154 -19.40 9.15 -3.70
C LEU A 154 -18.65 8.76 -2.41
N MET A 155 -19.08 7.67 -1.76
CA MET A 155 -18.62 7.26 -0.43
C MET A 155 -17.87 5.93 -0.40
N SER A 156 -17.96 5.13 -1.46
CA SER A 156 -17.26 3.85 -1.61
C SER A 156 -16.30 3.90 -2.79
N ALA A 157 -15.31 2.99 -2.79
CA ALA A 157 -14.39 2.85 -3.91
C ALA A 157 -15.14 2.57 -5.22
N GLY A 158 -16.16 1.69 -5.20
CA GLY A 158 -16.99 1.41 -6.37
C GLY A 158 -17.66 2.65 -6.94
N GLN A 159 -18.19 3.54 -6.08
CA GLN A 159 -18.77 4.81 -6.51
C GLN A 159 -17.72 5.79 -7.04
N MET A 160 -16.52 5.84 -6.46
CA MET A 160 -15.46 6.74 -6.93
C MET A 160 -14.92 6.33 -8.31
N PHE A 161 -14.80 5.03 -8.57
CA PHE A 161 -14.29 4.51 -9.83
C PHE A 161 -15.36 4.30 -10.90
N CYS A 162 -16.65 4.35 -10.56
CA CYS A 162 -17.71 4.07 -11.53
C CYS A 162 -17.71 5.04 -12.71
N GLN A 163 -17.41 6.32 -12.50
CA GLN A 163 -17.43 7.32 -13.58
C GLN A 163 -16.37 7.02 -14.65
N SER A 164 -15.15 6.69 -14.22
CA SER A 164 -14.07 6.27 -15.12
C SER A 164 -14.43 4.98 -15.85
N PHE A 165 -15.05 4.03 -15.15
CA PHE A 165 -15.46 2.76 -15.75
C PHE A 165 -16.62 2.93 -16.75
N MET A 166 -17.62 3.75 -16.45
CA MET A 166 -18.70 4.11 -17.38
C MET A 166 -18.15 4.79 -18.64
N ARG A 167 -17.13 5.65 -18.49
CA ARG A 167 -16.46 6.25 -19.64
C ARG A 167 -15.74 5.20 -20.49
N HIS A 168 -15.09 4.23 -19.86
CA HIS A 168 -14.46 3.12 -20.57
C HIS A 168 -15.49 2.27 -21.34
N MET A 169 -16.63 1.94 -20.73
CA MET A 169 -17.72 1.23 -21.42
C MET A 169 -18.24 2.03 -22.63
N TYR A 170 -18.35 3.35 -22.51
CA TYR A 170 -18.77 4.22 -23.62
C TYR A 170 -17.74 4.27 -24.76
N ASP A 171 -16.46 4.46 -24.45
CA ASP A 171 -15.39 4.62 -25.45
C ASP A 171 -15.01 3.30 -26.15
N TYR A 172 -15.06 2.18 -25.41
CA TYR A 172 -14.53 0.89 -25.87
C TYR A 172 -15.59 -0.22 -26.00
N GLY A 173 -16.86 0.06 -25.67
CA GLY A 173 -17.96 -0.89 -25.80
C GLY A 173 -17.90 -2.08 -24.83
N THR A 174 -17.11 -2.00 -23.76
CA THR A 174 -17.04 -3.05 -22.74
C THR A 174 -18.40 -3.26 -22.08
N THR A 175 -18.82 -4.52 -21.94
CA THR A 175 -20.13 -4.86 -21.32
C THR A 175 -19.97 -5.31 -19.87
N PRO A 176 -21.01 -5.19 -19.03
CA PRO A 176 -20.98 -5.70 -17.66
C PRO A 176 -20.68 -7.20 -17.56
N GLU A 177 -21.15 -7.99 -18.53
CA GLU A 177 -20.93 -9.44 -18.58
C GLU A 177 -19.46 -9.79 -18.79
N GLN A 178 -18.76 -8.99 -19.60
CA GLN A 178 -17.31 -9.15 -19.80
C GLN A 178 -16.55 -8.88 -18.49
N VAL A 179 -16.96 -7.87 -17.73
CA VAL A 179 -16.33 -7.57 -16.43
C VAL A 179 -16.71 -8.57 -15.35
N ALA A 180 -17.89 -9.17 -15.40
CA ALA A 180 -18.29 -10.22 -14.47
C ALA A 180 -17.54 -11.56 -14.71
N SER A 181 -16.89 -11.72 -15.87
CA SER A 181 -16.21 -12.96 -16.26
C SER A 181 -14.75 -13.08 -15.77
N VAL A 182 -14.21 -12.02 -15.17
CA VAL A 182 -12.86 -11.92 -14.58
C VAL A 182 -12.94 -11.88 -13.06
#